data_AF-A0A8J9UI98-F1
#
_entry.id   AF-A0A8J9UI98-F1
#
_cell.length_a   1.000
_cell.length_b   1.000
_cell.length_c   1.000
_cell.angle_alpha   90.00
_cell.angle_beta   90.00
_cell.angle_gamma   90.00
#
_symmetry.space_group_name_H-M   'P 1'
#
loop_
_entity.id
_entity.type
_entity.pdbx_description
1 polymer ?
#
loop_
_entity_poly.entity_id
_entity_poly.type
_entity_poly.pdbx_seq_one_letter_code
_entity_poly.pdbx_strand_id
1 'polypeptide(L)' 'MMARIFYVLLLVWLVAADQEEVEGGKCERISLSQCQDLGYNWTAMPNLMGHRDQKEAEEASTVAKC' A
#
# COMPACT_ATOMS: atom_id res chain seq x y z
N MET A 1 -9.09 -32.18 -18.49
CA MET A 1 -8.33 -31.90 -17.24
C MET A 1 -7.25 -30.85 -17.48
N MET A 2 -6.37 -31.05 -18.46
CA MET A 2 -5.30 -30.08 -18.81
C MET A 2 -5.80 -28.67 -19.15
N ALA A 3 -6.85 -28.53 -19.96
CA ALA A 3 -7.41 -27.21 -20.31
C ALA A 3 -7.93 -26.43 -19.10
N ARG A 4 -8.51 -27.12 -18.10
CA ARG A 4 -8.96 -26.49 -16.84
C ARG A 4 -7.77 -26.06 -15.99
N ILE A 5 -6.73 -26.87 -15.93
CA ILE A 5 -5.48 -26.54 -15.22
C ILE A 5 -4.83 -25.30 -15.86
N PHE A 6 -4.70 -25.28 -17.18
CA PHE A 6 -4.18 -24.11 -17.91
C PHE A 6 -5.02 -22.86 -17.67
N TYR A 7 -6.35 -22.97 -17.70
CA TYR A 7 -7.23 -21.84 -17.44
C TYR A 7 -7.07 -21.30 -16.01
N VAL A 8 -6.97 -22.17 -15.01
CA VAL A 8 -6.74 -21.79 -13.62
C VAL A 8 -5.37 -21.13 -13.45
N LEU A 9 -4.31 -21.69 -14.04
CA LEU A 9 -2.97 -21.10 -13.98
C LEU A 9 -2.93 -19.72 -14.65
N LEU A 10 -3.61 -19.57 -15.78
CA LEU A 10 -3.69 -18.30 -16.51
C LEU A 10 -4.47 -17.25 -15.73
N LEU A 11 -5.56 -17.63 -15.05
CA LEU A 11 -6.30 -16.75 -14.14
C LEU A 11 -5.46 -16.33 -12.92
N VAL A 12 -4.72 -17.26 -12.32
CA VAL A 12 -3.83 -16.94 -11.18
C VAL A 12 -2.72 -15.98 -11.59
N TRP A 13 -2.11 -16.19 -12.76
CA TRP A 13 -1.11 -15.26 -13.32
C TRP A 13 -1.69 -13.87 -13.59
N LEU A 14 -2.90 -13.80 -14.14
CA LEU A 14 -3.61 -12.54 -14.37
C LEU A 14 -3.85 -11.76 -13.06
N VAL A 15 -4.17 -12.45 -11.96
CA VAL A 15 -4.40 -11.84 -10.65
C VAL A 15 -3.10 -11.45 -9.95
N ALA A 16 -2.02 -12.22 -10.12
CA ALA A 16 -0.74 -11.94 -9.49
C ALA A 16 0.05 -10.78 -10.13
N ALA A 17 -0.30 -10.35 -11.34
CA ALA A 17 0.35 -9.24 -12.03
C ALA A 17 0.19 -7.87 -11.32
N ASP A 18 -0.69 -7.78 -10.32
CA ASP A 18 -0.97 -6.58 -9.52
C ASP A 18 -0.32 -6.62 -8.12
N GLN A 19 0.61 -7.56 -7.87
CA GLN A 19 1.40 -7.50 -6.63
C GLN A 19 2.44 -6.38 -6.75
N GLU A 20 2.02 -5.16 -6.39
CA GLU A 20 2.95 -4.12 -5.96
C GLU A 20 3.76 -4.71 -4.80
N GLU A 21 5.03 -5.03 -5.04
CA GLU A 21 5.93 -5.45 -3.97
C GLU A 21 5.91 -4.33 -2.94
N VAL A 22 5.28 -4.58 -1.78
CA VAL A 22 5.53 -3.82 -0.56
C VAL A 22 6.94 -4.21 -0.12
N GLU A 23 7.95 -3.78 -0.87
CA GLU A 23 9.32 -3.71 -0.39
C GLU A 23 9.23 -3.03 0.97
N GLY A 24 9.70 -3.72 2.01
CA GLY A 24 9.54 -3.29 3.39
C GLY A 24 9.93 -1.83 3.54
N GLY A 25 8.92 -0.97 3.62
CA GLY A 25 9.09 0.46 3.45
C GLY A 25 10.01 1.04 4.52
N LYS A 26 10.75 2.10 4.19
CA LYS A 26 11.53 2.81 5.20
C LYS A 26 10.56 3.36 6.24
N CYS A 27 10.81 3.04 7.51
CA CYS A 27 10.07 3.62 8.61
C CYS A 27 10.51 5.07 8.82
N GLU A 28 9.56 5.99 8.70
CA GLU A 28 9.76 7.40 8.97
C GLU A 28 8.74 7.91 10.00
N ARG A 29 9.11 8.98 10.70
CA ARG A 29 8.24 9.58 11.71
C ARG A 29 7.08 10.29 11.03
N ILE A 30 5.87 10.13 11.57
CA ILE A 30 4.69 10.85 11.09
C ILE A 30 4.87 12.36 11.33
N SER A 31 4.92 13.14 10.26
CA SER A 31 4.98 14.60 10.25
C SER A 31 3.59 15.23 10.15
N LEU A 32 2.62 14.50 9.60
CA LEU A 32 1.24 14.94 9.37
C LEU A 32 0.52 15.18 10.70
N SER A 33 0.17 16.43 10.97
CA SER A 33 -0.51 16.85 12.22
C SER A 33 -1.83 16.12 12.44
N GLN A 34 -2.55 15.81 11.37
CA GLN A 34 -3.84 15.11 11.41
C GLN A 34 -3.72 13.64 11.85
N CYS A 35 -2.50 13.09 11.88
CA CYS A 35 -2.21 11.68 12.08
C CYS A 35 -1.35 11.42 13.34
N GLN A 36 -1.15 12.42 14.21
CA GLN A 36 -0.32 12.31 15.42
C GLN A 36 -1.02 11.61 16.60
N ASP A 37 -2.35 11.43 16.53
CA ASP A 37 -3.17 10.88 17.63
C ASP A 37 -3.60 9.42 17.42
N LEU A 38 -2.89 8.68 16.56
CA LEU A 38 -3.23 7.28 16.22
C LEU A 38 -2.68 6.25 17.21
N GLY A 39 -1.92 6.69 18.22
CA GLY A 39 -1.24 5.81 19.17
C GLY A 39 0.07 5.22 18.64
N TYR A 40 0.53 5.66 17.46
CA TYR A 40 1.83 5.34 16.88
C TYR A 40 2.43 6.57 16.18
N ASN A 41 3.77 6.60 16.07
CA ASN A 41 4.50 7.78 15.61
C ASN A 41 5.32 7.52 14.35
N TRP A 42 5.23 6.31 13.81
CA TRP A 42 6.05 5.81 12.70
C TRP A 42 5.16 5.19 11.64
N THR A 43 5.49 5.45 10.38
CA THR A 43 4.84 4.83 9.23
C THR A 43 5.90 4.31 8.28
N ALA A 44 5.63 3.19 7.61
CA ALA A 44 6.45 2.73 6.51
C ALA A 44 6.04 3.47 5.23
N MET A 45 7.04 3.78 4.39
CA MET A 45 6.83 4.28 3.02
C MET A 45 7.49 3.32 2.00
N PRO A 46 6.77 2.85 0.95
CA PRO A 46 5.38 3.19 0.67
C PRO A 46 4.41 2.65 1.72
N ASN A 47 3.36 3.41 2.02
CA ASN A 47 2.35 2.99 3.02
C ASN A 47 1.33 2.04 2.39
N LEU A 48 0.42 1.49 3.20
CA LEU A 48 -0.58 0.52 2.73
C LEU A 48 -1.52 1.07 1.65
N MET A 49 -1.64 2.39 1.54
CA MET A 49 -2.46 3.07 0.54
C MET A 49 -1.68 3.35 -0.75
N GLY A 50 -0.42 2.91 -0.86
CA GLY A 50 0.43 3.06 -2.04
C GLY A 50 1.13 4.42 -2.14
N HIS A 51 0.97 5.31 -1.16
CA HIS A 51 1.68 6.60 -1.18
C HIS A 51 3.16 6.39 -0.95
N ARG A 52 4.00 7.03 -1.77
CA ARG A 52 5.45 6.88 -1.78
C ARG A 52 6.14 7.69 -0.69
N ASP A 53 5.49 8.77 -0.25
CA ASP A 53 5.95 9.63 0.82
C ASP A 53 4.77 10.29 1.56
N GLN A 54 5.06 10.92 2.71
CA GLN A 54 4.03 11.60 3.51
C GLN A 54 3.42 12.83 2.85
N LYS A 55 4.10 13.48 1.90
CA LYS A 55 3.55 14.64 1.20
C LYS A 55 2.46 14.21 0.22
N GLU A 56 2.71 13.14 -0.53
CA GLU A 56 1.72 12.52 -1.38
C GLU A 56 0.50 12.07 -0.57
N ALA A 57 0.73 11.45 0.60
CA ALA A 57 -0.35 11.10 1.52
C ALA A 57 -1.14 12.32 2.00
N GLU A 58 -0.50 13.46 2.27
CA GLU A 58 -1.16 14.72 2.66
C GLU A 58 -2.09 15.25 1.56
N GLU A 59 -1.58 15.31 0.33
CA GLU A 59 -2.31 15.82 -0.85
C GLU A 59 -3.51 14.92 -1.18
N ALA A 60 -3.37 13.61 -1.00
CA ALA A 60 -4.45 12.64 -1.21
C ALA A 60 -5.50 12.63 -0.07
N SER A 61 -5.11 12.99 1.16
CA SER A 61 -5.94 12.81 2.37
C SER A 61 -6.78 14.04 2.76
N THR A 62 -7.13 14.92 1.82
CA THR A 62 -7.85 16.18 2.09
C THR A 62 -9.22 16.04 2.79
N VAL A 63 -9.74 14.82 3.01
CA VAL A 63 -11.06 14.57 3.61
C VAL A 63 -11.10 13.39 4.61
N ALA A 64 -10.02 12.61 4.79
CA ALA A 64 -10.03 11.43 5.66
C ALA A 64 -8.94 11.49 6.73
N LYS A 65 -9.30 11.16 7.97
CA LYS A 65 -8.33 10.89 9.03
C LYS A 65 -7.50 9.68 8.60
N CYS A 66 -6.18 9.76 8.75
CA CYS A 66 -5.38 8.57 8.94
C CYS A 66 -6.03 7.70 10.05
#